data_AF-A0A973FJ69-F1
#
_entry.id   AF-A0A973FJ69-F1
#
_cell.length_a   1.000
_cell.length_b   1.000
_cell.length_c   1.000
_cell.angle_alpha   90.00
_cell.angle_beta   90.00
_cell.angle_gamma   90.00
#
_symmetry.space_group_name_H-M   'P 1'
#
loop_
_entity.id
_entity.type
_entity.pdbx_description
1 polymer ?
#
loop_
_entity_poly.entity_id
_entity_poly.type
_entity_poly.pdbx_seq_one_letter_code
_entity_poly.pdbx_strand_id
1 'polypeptide(L)'
;MSESILILVLNIFGIILTLFSVVYAAGIVWRVEKKLDISYKLFLAAILVYAVSLFLELFNVVDAEVMELYISITKFLFIALFLGGVLMMRDLVRELDGEKK
;
A
#
# COMPACT_ATOMS: atom_id res chain seq x y z
N MET A 1 20.22 -17.76 13.09
CA MET A 1 20.69 -16.41 13.50
C MET A 1 20.77 -15.44 12.32
N SER A 2 21.21 -15.88 11.12
CA SER A 2 21.22 -15.04 9.90
C SER A 2 19.83 -14.65 9.40
N GLU A 3 18.88 -15.59 9.39
CA GLU A 3 17.52 -15.37 8.83
C GLU A 3 16.71 -14.35 9.64
N SER A 4 16.73 -14.43 10.96
CA SER A 4 16.00 -13.49 11.84
C SER A 4 16.49 -12.05 11.69
N ILE A 5 17.80 -11.85 11.53
CA ILE A 5 18.39 -10.53 11.28
C ILE A 5 17.97 -10.01 9.91
N LEU A 6 17.95 -10.88 8.90
CA LEU A 6 17.54 -10.51 7.54
C LEU A 6 16.06 -10.08 7.50
N ILE A 7 15.17 -10.81 8.18
CA ILE A 7 13.75 -10.44 8.30
C ILE A 7 13.61 -9.07 8.98
N LEU A 8 14.34 -8.83 10.07
CA LEU A 8 14.32 -7.55 10.77
C LEU A 8 14.76 -6.41 9.85
N VAL A 9 15.87 -6.58 9.12
CA VAL A 9 16.39 -5.57 8.19
C VAL A 9 15.40 -5.28 7.07
N LEU A 10 14.79 -6.31 6.49
CA LEU A 10 13.77 -6.15 5.45
C LEU A 10 12.53 -5.40 5.96
N ASN A 11 12.08 -5.70 7.18
CA ASN A 11 10.94 -5.00 7.78
C ASN A 11 11.26 -3.53 8.06
N ILE A 12 12.45 -3.21 8.59
CA ILE A 12 12.88 -1.83 8.80
C ILE A 12 12.95 -1.07 7.46
N PHE A 13 13.58 -1.66 6.44
CA PHE A 13 13.62 -1.06 5.11
C PHE A 13 12.22 -0.88 4.51
N GLY A 14 11.35 -1.87 4.68
CA GLY A 14 9.95 -1.83 4.26
C GLY A 14 9.20 -0.66 4.89
N ILE A 15 9.39 -0.43 6.20
CA ILE A 15 8.78 0.70 6.92
C ILE A 15 9.29 2.03 6.34
N ILE A 16 10.61 2.17 6.14
CA ILE A 16 11.21 3.39 5.59
C ILE A 16 10.64 3.68 4.18
N LEU A 17 10.64 2.69 3.29
CA LEU A 17 10.12 2.84 1.93
C LEU A 17 8.61 3.16 1.93
N THR A 18 7.87 2.58 2.87
CA THR A 18 6.44 2.84 3.04
C THR A 18 6.20 4.28 3.49
N LEU A 19 7.00 4.82 4.43
CA LEU A 19 6.93 6.22 4.84
C LEU A 19 7.20 7.18 3.68
N PHE A 20 8.24 6.93 2.88
CA PHE A 20 8.49 7.71 1.67
C PHE A 20 7.30 7.62 0.71
N SER A 21 6.76 6.43 0.49
CA SER A 21 5.61 6.20 -0.38
C SER A 21 4.37 6.98 0.10
N VAL A 22 4.11 7.03 1.41
CA VAL A 22 3.04 7.86 1.99
C VAL A 22 3.26 9.34 1.68
N VAL A 23 4.46 9.87 1.90
CA VAL A 23 4.77 11.28 1.66
C VAL A 23 4.55 11.65 0.18
N TYR A 24 5.07 10.84 -0.75
CA TYR A 24 4.91 11.11 -2.18
C TYR A 24 3.46 10.93 -2.64
N ALA A 25 2.77 9.87 -2.22
CA ALA A 25 1.37 9.65 -2.58
C ALA A 25 0.47 10.76 -2.01
N ALA A 26 0.65 11.16 -0.75
CA ALA A 26 -0.09 12.26 -0.14
C ALA A 26 0.20 13.60 -0.83
N GLY A 27 1.46 13.87 -1.19
CA GLY A 27 1.84 15.06 -1.95
C GLY A 27 1.17 15.13 -3.33
N ILE A 28 0.95 13.99 -3.97
CA ILE A 28 0.19 13.92 -5.23
C ILE A 28 -1.30 14.14 -4.95
N VAL A 29 -1.91 13.39 -4.02
CA VAL A 29 -3.33 13.55 -3.65
C VAL A 29 -3.67 15.01 -3.31
N TRP A 30 -2.78 15.75 -2.65
CA TRP A 30 -3.00 17.16 -2.32
C TRP A 30 -2.95 18.09 -3.55
N ARG A 31 -2.25 17.72 -4.61
CA ARG A 31 -2.02 18.56 -5.80
C ARG A 31 -2.90 18.24 -6.98
N VAL A 32 -3.44 17.02 -7.11
CA VAL A 32 -4.27 16.67 -8.26
C VAL A 32 -5.75 16.90 -8.03
N GLU A 33 -6.43 17.34 -9.08
CA GLU A 33 -7.89 17.45 -9.12
C GLU A 33 -8.54 16.31 -9.92
N LYS A 34 -9.80 15.99 -9.59
CA LYS A 34 -10.74 15.13 -10.36
C LYS A 34 -10.40 13.63 -10.39
N LYS A 35 -10.18 13.04 -11.58
CA LYS A 35 -10.12 11.57 -11.76
C LYS A 35 -8.78 10.96 -11.33
N LEU A 36 -7.67 11.70 -11.48
CA LEU A 36 -6.36 11.26 -10.99
C LEU A 36 -6.35 11.17 -9.46
N ASP A 37 -7.07 12.07 -8.79
CA ASP A 37 -7.21 12.16 -7.33
C ASP A 37 -7.75 10.87 -6.71
N ILE A 38 -8.80 10.26 -7.30
CA ILE A 38 -9.38 9.03 -6.74
C ILE A 38 -8.39 7.85 -6.83
N SER A 39 -7.70 7.69 -7.96
CA SER A 39 -6.71 6.61 -8.13
C SER A 39 -5.55 6.75 -7.13
N TYR A 40 -5.05 7.97 -6.92
CA TYR A 40 -3.99 8.23 -5.96
C TYR A 40 -4.44 8.14 -4.51
N LYS A 41 -5.72 8.44 -4.20
CA LYS A 41 -6.31 8.17 -2.88
C LYS A 41 -6.37 6.67 -2.59
N LEU A 42 -6.71 5.84 -3.59
CA LEU A 42 -6.66 4.38 -3.45
C LEU A 42 -5.24 3.87 -3.24
N PHE A 43 -4.25 4.40 -3.97
CA PHE A 43 -2.85 4.06 -3.74
C PHE A 43 -2.39 4.48 -2.34
N LEU A 44 -2.71 5.70 -1.91
CA LEU A 44 -2.39 6.17 -0.56
C LEU A 44 -3.02 5.27 0.51
N ALA A 45 -4.30 4.92 0.36
CA ALA A 45 -4.97 3.99 1.27
C ALA A 45 -4.30 2.62 1.28
N ALA A 46 -3.93 2.08 0.12
CA ALA A 46 -3.20 0.81 0.02
C ALA A 46 -1.87 0.87 0.79
N ILE A 47 -1.08 1.93 0.59
CA ILE A 47 0.21 2.13 1.27
C ILE A 47 0.01 2.20 2.80
N LEU A 48 -1.03 2.90 3.27
CA LEU A 48 -1.34 2.98 4.71
C LEU A 48 -1.72 1.61 5.29
N VAL A 49 -2.54 0.83 4.57
CA VAL A 49 -2.90 -0.53 4.99
C VAL A 49 -1.66 -1.44 5.02
N TYR A 50 -0.76 -1.31 4.04
CA TYR A 50 0.51 -2.04 4.04
C TYR A 50 1.41 -1.63 5.22
N ALA A 51 1.45 -0.34 5.56
CA ALA A 51 2.15 0.14 6.75
C ALA A 51 1.63 -0.56 8.01
N VAL A 52 0.31 -0.67 8.17
CA VAL A 52 -0.31 -1.41 9.28
C VAL A 52 0.15 -2.87 9.29
N SER A 53 0.19 -3.56 8.14
CA SER A 53 0.70 -4.93 8.05
C SER A 53 2.14 -5.04 8.56
N LEU A 54 3.03 -4.11 8.19
CA LEU A 54 4.42 -4.10 8.64
C LEU A 54 4.52 -3.88 10.16
N PHE A 55 3.69 -3.02 10.73
CA PHE A 55 3.62 -2.84 12.18
C PHE A 55 3.13 -4.12 12.87
N LEU A 56 2.07 -4.75 12.37
CA LEU A 56 1.57 -6.02 12.93
C LEU A 56 2.64 -7.12 12.88
N GLU A 57 3.39 -7.23 11.79
CA GLU A 57 4.51 -8.17 11.65
C GLU A 57 5.64 -7.89 12.65
N LEU A 58 5.95 -6.62 12.93
CA LEU A 58 6.96 -6.25 13.92
C LEU A 58 6.55 -6.65 15.36
N PHE A 59 5.25 -6.54 15.67
CA PHE A 59 4.69 -6.88 16.98
C PHE A 59 4.27 -8.35 17.11
N ASN A 60 4.31 -9.15 16.05
CA ASN A 60 3.99 -10.58 16.08
C ASN A 60 5.13 -11.41 16.70
N VAL A 61 5.54 -11.06 17.93
CA VAL A 61 6.62 -11.72 18.67
C VAL A 61 6.20 -13.10 19.20
N VAL A 62 4.90 -13.43 19.15
CA VAL A 62 4.31 -14.59 19.87
C VAL A 62 3.49 -15.53 18.96
N ASP A 63 3.62 -15.44 17.63
CA ASP A 63 2.93 -16.33 16.66
C ASP A 63 1.46 -16.60 17.03
N ALA A 64 0.74 -15.54 17.39
CA ALA A 64 -0.67 -15.68 17.73
C ALA A 64 -1.48 -15.85 16.44
N GLU A 65 -2.22 -16.94 16.28
CA GLU A 65 -3.05 -17.21 15.09
C GLU A 65 -3.95 -16.02 14.71
N VAL A 66 -4.44 -15.28 15.72
CA VAL A 66 -5.24 -14.07 15.54
C VAL A 66 -4.44 -12.95 14.85
N MET A 67 -3.16 -12.78 15.20
CA MET A 67 -2.29 -11.77 14.58
C MET A 67 -1.99 -12.12 13.12
N GLU A 68 -1.73 -13.40 12.82
CA GLU A 68 -1.52 -13.87 11.45
C GLU A 68 -2.75 -13.63 10.55
N LEU A 69 -3.95 -13.82 11.11
CA LEU A 69 -5.19 -13.49 10.41
C LEU A 69 -5.27 -11.99 10.09
N TYR A 70 -4.97 -11.10 11.04
CA TYR A 70 -4.98 -9.66 10.80
C TYR A 70 -3.91 -9.23 9.76
N ILE A 71 -2.72 -9.82 9.80
CA ILE A 71 -1.68 -9.60 8.79
C ILE A 71 -2.19 -10.05 7.40
N SER A 72 -2.84 -11.20 7.32
CA SER A 72 -3.40 -11.71 6.06
C SER A 72 -4.52 -10.82 5.51
N ILE A 73 -5.42 -10.34 6.38
CA ILE A 73 -6.50 -9.42 6.01
C ILE A 73 -5.92 -8.09 5.50
N THR A 74 -4.93 -7.53 6.19
CA THR A 74 -4.30 -6.27 5.76
C THR A 74 -3.56 -6.42 4.43
N LYS A 75 -2.85 -7.53 4.20
CA LYS A 75 -2.25 -7.84 2.89
C LYS A 75 -3.29 -7.97 1.77
N PHE A 76 -4.40 -8.65 2.03
CA PHE A 76 -5.51 -8.74 1.08
C PHE A 76 -6.07 -7.36 0.74
N LEU A 77 -6.35 -6.54 1.76
CA LEU A 77 -6.86 -5.18 1.59
C LEU A 77 -5.87 -4.30 0.81
N PHE A 78 -4.57 -4.41 1.08
CA PHE A 78 -3.52 -3.74 0.30
C PHE A 78 -3.63 -4.09 -1.19
N ILE A 79 -3.69 -5.39 -1.53
CA ILE A 79 -3.78 -5.85 -2.92
C ILE A 79 -5.07 -5.34 -3.58
N ALA A 80 -6.20 -5.41 -2.88
CA ALA A 80 -7.49 -4.97 -3.40
C ALA A 80 -7.50 -3.46 -3.70
N LEU A 81 -7.02 -2.64 -2.77
CA LEU A 81 -6.94 -1.18 -2.94
C LEU A 81 -5.94 -0.79 -4.02
N PHE A 82 -4.78 -1.45 -4.05
CA PHE A 82 -3.75 -1.21 -5.06
C PHE A 82 -4.29 -1.55 -6.46
N LEU A 83 -4.94 -2.71 -6.62
CA LEU A 83 -5.57 -3.09 -7.88
C LEU A 83 -6.66 -2.09 -8.28
N GLY A 84 -7.49 -1.65 -7.34
CA GLY A 84 -8.48 -0.60 -7.58
C GLY A 84 -7.85 0.67 -8.14
N GLY A 85 -6.77 1.14 -7.53
CA GLY A 85 -6.00 2.29 -8.01
C GLY A 85 -5.45 2.09 -9.43
N VAL A 86 -4.89 0.91 -9.72
CA VAL A 86 -4.38 0.55 -11.06
C VAL A 86 -5.49 0.54 -12.10
N LEU A 87 -6.65 -0.07 -11.80
CA LEU A 87 -7.77 -0.13 -12.74
C LEU A 87 -8.30 1.25 -13.08
N MET A 88 -8.43 2.14 -12.09
CA MET A 88 -8.87 3.52 -12.30
C MET A 88 -7.84 4.32 -13.11
N MET A 89 -6.55 4.19 -12.79
CA MET A 89 -5.49 4.85 -13.55
C MET A 89 -5.45 4.35 -14.99
N ARG A 90 -5.61 3.04 -15.22
CA ARG A 90 -5.72 2.44 -16.55
C ARG A 90 -6.91 3.03 -17.32
N ASP A 91 -8.08 3.09 -16.70
CA ASP A 91 -9.27 3.63 -17.37
C ASP A 91 -9.10 5.13 -17.70
N LEU A 92 -8.43 5.89 -16.83
CA LEU A 92 -8.10 7.29 -17.10
C LEU A 92 -7.12 7.44 -18.26
N VAL A 93 -6.06 6.62 -18.31
CA VAL A 93 -5.10 6.64 -19.44
C VAL A 93 -5.83 6.36 -20.76
N ARG A 94 -6.74 5.37 -20.77
CA ARG A 94 -7.54 5.03 -21.96
C ARG A 94 -8.50 6.15 -22.39
N GLU A 95 -9.03 6.90 -21.43
CA GLU A 95 -9.84 8.10 -21.71
C GLU A 95 -8.98 9.22 -22.31
N LEU A 96 -7.77 9.46 -21.77
CA LEU A 96 -6.83 10.44 -22.29
C LEU A 96 -6.30 10.09 -23.69
N ASP A 97 -6.12 8.79 -23.96
CA ASP A 97 -5.73 8.27 -25.28
C ASP A 97 -6.90 8.26 -26.29
N GLY A 98 -8.12 8.60 -25.85
CA GLY A 98 -9.31 8.69 -26.70
C GLY A 98 -9.97 7.35 -27.04
N GLU A 99 -9.60 6.25 -26.36
CA GLU A 99 -10.23 4.93 -26.54
C GLU A 99 -11.63 4.84 -25.93
N LYS A 100 -11.90 5.64 -24.89
CA LYS A 100 -13.21 5.77 -24.24
C LYS A 100 -13.67 7.23 -24.35
N LYS A 101 -14.75 7.47 -25.11
CA LYS A 101 -15.50 8.75 -25.13
C LYS A 101 -16.59 8.75 -24.07
#